data_AF-A0A3Q0S1S8-F1
#
_entry.id   AF-A0A3Q0S1S8-F1
#
_cell.length_a   1.000
_cell.length_b   1.000
_cell.length_c   1.000
_cell.angle_alpha   90.00
_cell.angle_beta   90.00
_cell.angle_gamma   90.00
#
_symmetry.space_group_name_H-M   'P 1'
#
loop_
_entity.id
_entity.type
_entity.pdbx_description
1 polymer ?
#
loop_
_entity_poly.entity_id
_entity_poly.type
_entity_poly.pdbx_seq_one_letter_code
_entity_poly.pdbx_strand_id
1 'polypeptide(L)'
;MGKFGLQFKATLENVTNVRPLGDDFRWFLKLKCGNCGEISDKWQYVTLVESAPLKGGRGSASMVQKCKLCGRENSIDILGDTITPYKAEDSERFKTMVQFECRGLEPVDFQPQDWTDYDEKVSESVGIYEVTHQFIKC
;
A
#
# COMPACT_ATOMS: atom_id res chain seq x y z
N MET A 1 -16.96 -5.92 4.57
CA MET A 1 -16.11 -4.80 4.09
C MET A 1 -15.15 -4.50 5.21
N GLY A 2 -13.85 -4.50 4.95
CA GLY A 2 -12.83 -4.26 5.96
C GLY A 2 -11.90 -3.15 5.51
N LYS A 3 -11.50 -2.27 6.42
CA LYS A 3 -10.47 -1.27 6.17
C LYS A 3 -9.14 -1.79 6.70
N PHE A 4 -8.08 -1.64 5.92
CA PHE A 4 -6.75 -2.04 6.31
C PHE A 4 -5.80 -0.86 6.15
N GLY A 5 -5.13 -0.47 7.22
CA GLY A 5 -4.06 0.51 7.21
C GLY A 5 -2.72 -0.16 6.95
N LEU A 6 -2.01 0.27 5.91
CA LEU A 6 -0.61 -0.08 5.70
C LEU A 6 0.25 0.84 6.55
N GLN A 7 0.86 0.28 7.59
CA GLN A 7 1.84 0.96 8.38
C GLN A 7 3.23 0.70 7.82
N PHE A 8 3.97 1.79 7.65
CA PHE A 8 5.35 1.80 7.19
C PHE A 8 6.25 2.14 8.37
N LYS A 9 7.43 1.53 8.40
CA LYS A 9 8.52 1.87 9.30
C LYS A 9 9.83 1.78 8.53
N ALA A 10 10.65 2.80 8.69
CA ALA A 10 12.02 2.84 8.16
C ALA A 10 12.89 3.72 9.04
N THR A 11 14.20 3.53 8.93
CA THR A 11 15.22 4.44 9.46
C THR A 11 15.53 5.47 8.40
N LEU A 12 15.40 6.76 8.74
CA LEU A 12 15.63 7.88 7.83
C LEU A 12 16.97 8.56 8.14
N GLU A 13 17.82 8.70 7.11
CA GLU A 13 19.05 9.48 7.17
C GLU A 13 18.89 10.72 6.28
N ASN A 14 18.90 11.91 6.89
CA ASN A 14 18.83 13.21 6.21
C ASN A 14 17.65 13.38 5.22
N VAL A 15 16.59 12.58 5.37
CA VAL A 15 15.36 12.64 4.56
C VAL A 15 14.13 12.87 5.41
N THR A 16 13.11 13.46 4.80
CA THR A 16 11.78 13.64 5.40
C THR A 16 10.73 13.63 4.30
N ASN A 17 9.45 13.62 4.69
CA ASN A 17 8.32 13.74 3.78
C ASN A 17 8.27 12.65 2.70
N VAL A 18 8.70 11.43 3.06
CA VAL A 18 8.63 10.23 2.22
C VAL A 18 7.16 9.90 1.96
N ARG A 19 6.78 9.83 0.69
CA ARG A 19 5.39 9.60 0.27
C ARG A 19 5.34 9.07 -1.16
N PRO A 20 4.25 8.38 -1.56
CA PRO A 20 3.99 8.12 -2.98
C PRO A 20 3.95 9.44 -3.76
N LEU A 21 4.53 9.44 -4.96
CA LEU A 21 4.48 10.58 -5.87
C LEU A 21 3.57 10.22 -7.06
N GLY A 22 2.58 11.06 -7.31
CA GLY A 22 1.61 10.87 -8.40
C GLY A 22 0.50 9.87 -8.07
N ASP A 23 -0.62 10.02 -8.78
CA ASP A 23 -1.77 9.11 -8.65
C ASP A 23 -1.51 7.75 -9.33
N ASP A 24 -0.49 7.68 -10.19
CA ASP A 24 -0.02 6.49 -10.89
C ASP A 24 0.96 5.64 -10.06
N PHE A 25 1.25 6.06 -8.81
CA PHE A 25 2.08 5.28 -7.89
C PHE A 25 1.50 3.86 -7.69
N ARG A 26 2.36 2.86 -7.83
CA ARG A 26 2.00 1.44 -7.79
C ARG A 26 2.22 0.86 -6.40
N TRP A 27 1.13 0.58 -5.70
CA TRP A 27 1.17 -0.16 -4.45
C TRP A 27 1.21 -1.67 -4.73
N PHE A 28 2.41 -2.27 -4.72
CA PHE A 28 2.59 -3.70 -4.93
C PHE A 28 2.23 -4.51 -3.68
N LEU A 29 1.17 -5.30 -3.76
CA LEU A 29 0.57 -6.05 -2.66
C LEU A 29 0.47 -7.55 -2.98
N LYS A 30 0.56 -8.36 -1.93
CA LYS A 30 -0.01 -9.71 -1.91
C LYS A 30 -1.38 -9.64 -1.28
N LEU A 31 -2.36 -10.29 -1.91
CA LEU A 31 -3.75 -10.23 -1.48
C LEU A 31 -4.25 -11.63 -1.15
N LYS A 32 -4.91 -11.76 0.00
CA LYS A 32 -5.57 -12.97 0.48
C LYS A 32 -7.07 -12.89 0.26
N CYS A 33 -7.65 -13.92 -0.33
CA CYS A 33 -9.10 -14.06 -0.45
C CYS A 33 -9.71 -14.36 0.92
N GLY A 34 -10.57 -13.47 1.41
CA GLY A 34 -11.26 -13.66 2.69
C GLY A 34 -12.29 -14.81 2.71
N ASN A 35 -12.54 -15.45 1.57
CA ASN A 35 -13.47 -16.58 1.47
C ASN A 35 -12.79 -17.94 1.60
N CYS A 36 -11.74 -18.18 0.80
CA CYS A 36 -11.08 -19.48 0.72
C CYS A 36 -9.62 -19.45 1.19
N GLY A 37 -9.11 -18.29 1.60
CA GLY A 37 -7.75 -18.13 2.10
C GLY A 37 -6.65 -18.07 1.03
N GLU A 38 -7.01 -18.19 -0.26
CA GLU A 38 -6.05 -18.15 -1.37
C GLU A 38 -5.26 -16.83 -1.37
N ILE A 39 -3.93 -16.93 -1.41
CA ILE A 39 -3.02 -15.77 -1.49
C ILE A 39 -2.46 -15.70 -2.91
N SER A 40 -2.37 -14.49 -3.47
CA SER A 40 -1.87 -14.31 -4.84
C SER A 40 -0.41 -14.76 -5.02
N ASP A 41 -0.16 -15.65 -5.98
CA ASP A 41 1.20 -16.14 -6.33
C ASP A 41 2.15 -15.03 -6.79
N LYS A 42 1.61 -14.01 -7.47
CA LYS A 42 2.36 -12.86 -8.00
C LYS A 42 2.01 -11.59 -7.23
N TRP A 43 2.94 -10.64 -7.22
CA TRP A 43 2.67 -9.28 -6.79
C TRP A 43 1.62 -8.65 -7.70
N GLN A 44 0.65 -7.97 -7.10
CA GLN A 44 -0.38 -7.21 -7.79
C GLN A 44 -0.23 -5.76 -7.40
N TYR A 45 -0.29 -4.83 -8.35
CA TYR A 45 -0.29 -3.41 -8.00
C TYR A 45 -1.69 -2.82 -8.07
N VAL A 46 -1.95 -1.83 -7.23
CA VAL A 46 -3.11 -0.93 -7.33
C VAL A 46 -2.62 0.51 -7.42
N THR A 47 -3.34 1.36 -8.15
CA THR A 47 -3.04 2.79 -8.31
C THR A 47 -4.30 3.63 -8.05
N LEU A 48 -4.14 4.93 -7.80
CA LEU A 48 -5.28 5.84 -7.64
C LEU A 48 -5.96 6.14 -8.99
N VAL A 49 -5.23 6.00 -10.10
CA VAL A 49 -5.75 6.24 -11.46
C VAL A 49 -6.67 5.12 -11.93
N GLU A 50 -6.40 3.87 -11.52
CA GLU A 50 -7.24 2.73 -11.89
C GLU A 50 -8.60 2.82 -11.20
N SER A 51 -9.67 2.56 -11.96
CA SER A 51 -11.04 2.54 -11.46
C SER A 51 -11.84 1.50 -12.25
N ALA A 52 -12.10 0.36 -11.61
CA ALA A 52 -12.89 -0.74 -12.15
C ALA A 52 -14.31 -0.71 -11.56
N PRO A 53 -15.36 -0.89 -12.39
CA PRO A 53 -16.75 -0.81 -11.93
C PRO A 53 -17.12 -1.99 -11.04
N LEU A 54 -17.85 -1.73 -9.96
CA LEU A 54 -18.40 -2.77 -9.09
C LEU A 54 -19.78 -3.21 -9.58
N LYS A 55 -20.07 -4.52 -9.51
CA LYS A 55 -21.40 -5.05 -9.84
C LYS A 55 -22.49 -4.44 -8.96
N GLY A 56 -23.65 -4.17 -9.56
CA GLY A 56 -24.86 -3.71 -8.86
C GLY A 56 -24.85 -2.22 -8.50
N GLY A 57 -24.13 -1.37 -9.24
CA GLY A 57 -24.17 0.09 -9.06
C GLY A 57 -23.51 0.58 -7.76
N ARG A 58 -22.60 -0.21 -7.17
CA ARG A 58 -21.95 0.07 -5.88
C ARG A 58 -20.73 1.01 -6.00
N GLY A 59 -20.62 1.77 -7.09
CA GLY A 59 -19.45 2.59 -7.41
C GLY A 59 -18.36 1.83 -8.16
N SER A 60 -17.12 2.26 -7.99
CA SER A 60 -15.91 1.65 -8.54
C SER A 60 -14.91 1.32 -7.41
N ALA A 61 -13.84 0.64 -7.77
CA ALA A 61 -12.70 0.39 -6.90
C ALA A 61 -11.40 0.39 -7.72
N SER A 62 -10.26 0.68 -7.09
CA SER A 62 -8.94 0.62 -7.75
C SER A 62 -8.69 -0.71 -8.46
N MET A 63 -9.14 -1.83 -7.89
CA MET A 63 -9.06 -3.15 -8.54
C MET A 63 -10.25 -4.04 -8.19
N VAL A 64 -10.77 -4.73 -9.21
CA VAL A 64 -11.76 -5.81 -9.08
C VAL A 64 -11.19 -7.09 -9.69
N GLN A 65 -11.20 -8.18 -8.95
CA GLN A 65 -10.70 -9.47 -9.44
C GLN A 65 -11.51 -10.67 -8.95
N LYS A 66 -11.50 -11.74 -9.74
CA LYS A 66 -12.09 -13.02 -9.37
C LYS A 66 -11.02 -13.91 -8.74
N CYS A 67 -11.29 -14.43 -7.54
CA CYS A 67 -10.41 -15.40 -6.90
C CYS A 67 -10.24 -16.64 -7.80
N LYS A 68 -8.99 -16.99 -8.10
CA LYS A 68 -8.66 -18.12 -9.00
C LYS A 68 -9.10 -19.47 -8.43
N LEU A 69 -9.20 -19.60 -7.11
CA LEU A 69 -9.59 -20.84 -6.44
C LEU A 69 -11.12 -20.97 -6.31
N CYS A 70 -11.79 -20.05 -5.59
CA CYS A 70 -13.22 -20.17 -5.29
C CYS A 70 -14.15 -19.39 -6.23
N GLY A 71 -13.60 -18.63 -7.18
CA GLY A 71 -14.38 -17.86 -8.14
C GLY A 71 -15.14 -16.66 -7.57
N ARG A 72 -14.96 -16.32 -6.28
CA ARG A 72 -15.58 -15.15 -5.68
C ARG A 72 -14.99 -13.87 -6.28
N GLU A 73 -15.84 -12.92 -6.64
CA GLU A 73 -15.42 -11.58 -7.03
C GLU A 73 -15.11 -10.75 -5.79
N ASN A 74 -13.93 -10.15 -5.77
CA ASN A 74 -13.45 -9.32 -4.70
C ASN A 74 -12.94 -7.99 -5.25
N SER A 75 -12.84 -6.98 -4.38
CA SER A 75 -12.26 -5.69 -4.75
C SER A 75 -11.42 -5.08 -3.63
N ILE A 76 -10.55 -4.17 -4.03
CA ILE A 76 -9.73 -3.33 -3.17
C ILE A 76 -9.71 -1.92 -3.75
N ASP A 77 -9.89 -0.92 -2.89
CA ASP A 77 -9.90 0.49 -3.25
C ASP A 77 -8.94 1.26 -2.37
N ILE A 78 -8.16 2.18 -2.97
CA ILE A 78 -7.24 3.05 -2.22
C ILE A 78 -8.02 4.26 -1.70
N LEU A 79 -7.97 4.48 -0.39
CA LEU A 79 -8.55 5.68 0.21
C LEU A 79 -7.53 6.83 0.10
N GLY A 80 -7.53 7.54 -1.03
CA GLY A 80 -6.52 8.56 -1.35
C GLY A 80 -6.41 9.70 -0.31
N ASP A 81 -7.52 10.03 0.35
CA ASP A 81 -7.58 11.02 1.44
C ASP A 81 -6.84 10.58 2.71
N THR A 82 -6.51 9.29 2.83
CA THR A 82 -5.76 8.73 3.97
C THR A 82 -4.25 8.69 3.73
N ILE A 83 -3.78 9.09 2.55
CA ILE A 83 -2.36 9.09 2.24
C ILE A 83 -1.67 10.18 3.05
N THR A 84 -0.72 9.78 3.92
CA THR A 84 0.05 10.72 4.72
C THR A 84 1.56 10.47 4.59
N PRO A 85 2.37 11.54 4.60
CA PRO A 85 3.82 11.40 4.47
C PRO A 85 4.44 10.81 5.74
N TYR A 86 5.50 10.03 5.57
CA TYR A 86 6.39 9.59 6.64
C TYR A 86 7.53 10.60 6.81
N LYS A 87 7.61 11.25 7.98
CA LYS A 87 8.51 12.37 8.25
C LYS A 87 9.72 11.95 9.09
N ALA A 88 10.72 12.83 9.17
CA ALA A 88 11.88 12.66 10.05
C ALA A 88 11.48 12.31 11.49
N GLU A 89 10.47 12.98 12.05
CA GLU A 89 10.00 12.68 13.40
C GLU A 89 9.39 11.27 13.54
N ASP A 90 8.98 10.63 12.44
CA ASP A 90 8.37 9.30 12.43
C ASP A 90 9.38 8.15 12.36
N SER A 91 10.65 8.44 12.06
CA SER A 91 11.73 7.45 11.89
C SER A 91 11.69 6.36 12.98
N GLU A 92 11.92 5.12 12.57
CA GLU A 92 11.89 3.92 13.42
C GLU A 92 10.55 3.59 14.10
N ARG A 93 9.45 4.26 13.74
CA ARG A 93 8.10 3.98 14.28
C ARG A 93 7.13 3.58 13.19
N PHE A 94 6.24 2.64 13.51
CA PHE A 94 5.15 2.30 12.59
C PHE A 94 4.17 3.47 12.49
N LYS A 95 3.93 3.92 11.26
CA LYS A 95 2.93 4.96 10.94
C LYS A 95 2.11 4.53 9.74
N THR A 96 0.79 4.70 9.85
CA THR A 96 -0.13 4.44 8.74
C THR A 96 0.13 5.42 7.60
N MET A 97 0.56 4.92 6.45
CA MET A 97 0.81 5.72 5.25
C MET A 97 -0.40 5.80 4.33
N VAL A 98 -1.20 4.74 4.26
CA VAL A 98 -2.39 4.66 3.39
C VAL A 98 -3.37 3.63 3.95
N GLN A 99 -4.66 3.81 3.68
CA GLN A 99 -5.70 2.83 3.98
C GLN A 99 -6.33 2.28 2.70
N PHE A 100 -6.73 1.01 2.75
CA PHE A 100 -7.44 0.31 1.69
C PHE A 100 -8.83 -0.09 2.16
N GLU A 101 -9.86 0.21 1.38
CA GLU A 101 -11.18 -0.40 1.55
C GLU A 101 -11.23 -1.73 0.78
N CYS A 102 -11.40 -2.82 1.51
CA CYS A 102 -11.39 -4.16 0.93
C CYS A 102 -12.75 -4.86 1.03
N ARG A 103 -13.14 -5.53 -0.06
CA ARG A 103 -14.37 -6.33 -0.17
C ARG A 103 -13.99 -7.75 -0.58
N GLY A 104 -13.78 -8.62 0.41
CA GLY A 104 -13.42 -10.03 0.21
C GLY A 104 -11.94 -10.29 -0.08
N LEU A 105 -11.11 -9.24 -0.06
CA LEU A 105 -9.65 -9.33 -0.05
C LEU A 105 -9.09 -8.79 1.27
N GLU A 106 -7.90 -9.24 1.62
CA GLU A 106 -7.09 -8.70 2.71
C GLU A 106 -5.66 -8.55 2.19
N PRO A 107 -5.04 -7.37 2.25
CA PRO A 107 -3.62 -7.23 1.95
C PRO A 107 -2.82 -7.90 3.06
N VAL A 108 -1.86 -8.74 2.66
CA VAL A 108 -1.06 -9.56 3.59
C VAL A 108 0.43 -9.34 3.46
N ASP A 109 0.87 -8.70 2.38
CA ASP A 109 2.27 -8.36 2.14
C ASP A 109 2.33 -7.11 1.25
N PHE A 110 3.40 -6.34 1.40
CA PHE A 110 3.72 -5.15 0.64
C PHE A 110 5.21 -5.21 0.26
N GLN A 111 5.55 -4.75 -0.94
CA GLN A 111 6.94 -4.74 -1.42
C GLN A 111 7.55 -3.33 -1.34
N PRO A 112 8.04 -2.89 -0.17
CA PRO A 112 8.92 -1.74 -0.11
C PRO A 112 10.36 -2.10 -0.49
N GLN A 113 11.20 -1.09 -0.74
CA GLN A 113 12.64 -1.25 -0.95
C GLN A 113 13.38 -0.17 -0.17
N ASP A 114 14.58 -0.52 0.30
CA ASP A 114 15.55 0.44 0.82
C ASP A 114 16.04 1.35 -0.33
N TRP A 115 16.54 2.53 0.03
CA TRP A 115 16.98 3.52 -0.94
C TRP A 115 18.11 4.38 -0.36
N THR A 116 19.09 4.73 -1.20
CA THR A 116 20.20 5.61 -0.84
C THR A 116 20.55 6.52 -2.00
N ASP A 117 20.93 7.75 -1.69
CA ASP A 117 21.42 8.73 -2.66
C ASP A 117 22.35 9.74 -1.94
N TYR A 118 22.81 10.75 -2.66
CA TYR A 118 23.68 11.80 -2.13
C TYR A 118 23.11 13.18 -2.47
N ASP A 119 22.90 14.02 -1.45
CA ASP A 119 22.45 15.40 -1.66
C ASP A 119 23.64 16.32 -1.89
N GLU A 120 23.86 16.70 -3.16
CA GLU A 120 24.95 17.60 -3.57
C GLU A 120 24.91 18.97 -2.91
N LYS A 121 23.73 19.47 -2.50
CA LYS A 121 23.60 20.83 -1.92
C LYS A 121 24.13 20.91 -0.51
N VAL A 122 23.93 19.84 0.27
CA VAL A 122 24.40 19.75 1.66
C VAL A 122 25.64 18.87 1.80
N SER A 123 26.07 18.20 0.73
CA SER A 123 27.23 17.31 0.71
C SER A 123 27.13 16.16 1.71
N GLU A 124 25.92 15.60 1.85
CA GLU A 124 25.62 14.51 2.79
C GLU A 124 24.92 13.35 2.07
N SER A 125 25.13 12.13 2.58
CA SER A 125 24.34 10.96 2.18
C SER A 125 22.90 11.10 2.67
N VAL A 126 21.97 10.58 1.89
CA VAL A 126 20.55 10.50 2.22
C VAL A 126 20.07 9.07 2.04
N GLY A 127 19.18 8.60 2.91
CA GLY A 127 18.78 7.21 2.88
C GLY A 127 17.51 6.84 3.61
N ILE A 128 16.91 5.74 3.16
CA ILE A 128 15.76 5.06 3.74
C ILE A 128 16.17 3.60 3.91
N TYR A 129 16.30 3.16 5.16
CA TYR A 129 16.85 1.85 5.51
C TYR A 129 15.87 1.02 6.33
N GLU A 130 16.14 -0.28 6.38
CA GLU A 130 15.42 -1.26 7.20
C GLU A 130 13.91 -1.19 6.97
N VAL A 131 13.52 -0.96 5.70
CA VAL A 131 12.13 -0.70 5.40
C VAL A 131 11.30 -1.94 5.70
N THR A 132 10.32 -1.75 6.56
CA THR A 132 9.39 -2.80 6.96
C THR A 132 7.97 -2.25 7.03
N HIS A 133 7.01 -3.16 7.12
CA HIS A 133 5.61 -2.81 7.09
C HIS A 133 4.79 -3.76 7.94
N GLN A 134 3.59 -3.30 8.30
CA GLN A 134 2.55 -4.15 8.85
C GLN A 134 1.17 -3.66 8.41
N PHE A 135 0.21 -4.56 8.38
CA PHE A 135 -1.19 -4.21 8.16
C PHE A 135 -1.94 -4.22 9.47
N ILE A 136 -2.69 -3.15 9.74
CA ILE A 136 -3.65 -3.10 10.84
C ILE A 136 -5.06 -3.09 10.26
N LYS A 137 -5.98 -3.81 10.92
CA LYS A 137 -7.40 -3.70 10.60
C LYS A 137 -7.96 -2.47 11.31
N CYS A 138 -8.61 -1.59 10.56
CA CYS A 138 -9.23 -0.36 11.07
C CYS A 138 -10.71 -0.56 11.42
#